data_AF-A0A4Q0J2U9-F1
#
_entry.id   AF-A0A4Q0J2U9-F1
#
_cell.length_a   1.000
_cell.length_b   1.000
_cell.length_c   1.000
_cell.angle_alpha   90.00
_cell.angle_beta   90.00
_cell.angle_gamma   90.00
#
_symmetry.space_group_name_H-M   'P 1'
#
loop_
_entity.id
_entity.type
_entity.pdbx_description
1 polymer ?
#
loop_
_entity_poly.entity_id
_entity_poly.type
_entity_poly.pdbx_seq_one_letter_code
_entity_poly.pdbx_strand_id
1 'polypeptide(L)'
;MTLGNLFSAQDIAALKSVATAQTDAEKYTTHISEKAWDMLYETAANLGQKLTPKWWRELDQIVSTDSEVVVCMRGKRECEIISVTYQAYWARHLGQMLKSGYSIVWVGKPFSTQVNWDNWKRIYAKLTAKPETQQYDPEMTSAEKREMREARRLKKQFNDGADVIRRRKSMVPTTNEEAANQAYSVARDREFRAAAERDMAISGTVALANKIFAMV
;
A
#
# COMPACT_ATOMS: atom_id res chain seq x y z
N MET A 1 47.61 51.06 -23.20
CA MET A 1 47.47 49.59 -23.35
C MET A 1 45.99 49.31 -23.57
N THR A 2 45.61 48.96 -24.80
CA THR A 2 44.23 48.65 -25.16
C THR A 2 43.89 47.22 -24.76
N LEU A 3 42.72 47.02 -24.15
CA LEU A 3 42.13 45.73 -23.73
C LEU A 3 41.91 44.73 -24.90
N GLY A 4 42.41 45.01 -26.10
CA GLY A 4 42.09 44.30 -27.35
C GLY A 4 42.81 42.96 -27.56
N ASN A 5 43.75 42.58 -26.70
CA ASN A 5 44.57 41.37 -26.87
C ASN A 5 44.49 40.41 -25.66
N LEU A 6 43.33 40.31 -25.00
CA LEU A 6 43.16 39.35 -23.89
C LEU A 6 43.01 37.89 -24.36
N PHE A 7 42.67 37.66 -25.62
CA PHE A 7 42.55 36.32 -26.21
C PHE A 7 43.18 36.30 -27.60
N SER A 8 44.01 35.29 -27.89
CA SER A 8 44.59 35.13 -29.22
C SER A 8 43.50 34.72 -30.21
N ALA A 9 43.68 35.01 -31.50
CA ALA A 9 42.77 34.55 -32.55
C ALA A 9 42.62 33.00 -32.56
N GLN A 10 43.63 32.28 -32.08
CA GLN A 10 43.60 30.84 -31.87
C GLN A 10 42.68 30.43 -30.71
N ASP A 11 42.67 31.18 -29.60
CA ASP A 11 41.75 30.93 -28.49
C ASP A 11 40.30 31.16 -28.91
N ILE A 12 40.05 32.23 -29.69
CA ILE A 12 38.72 32.53 -30.24
C ILE A 12 38.30 31.45 -31.25
N ALA A 13 39.21 30.97 -32.09
CA ALA A 13 38.93 29.89 -33.05
C ALA A 13 38.69 28.54 -32.36
N ALA A 14 39.43 28.23 -31.30
CA ALA A 14 39.23 27.03 -30.49
C ALA A 14 37.91 27.08 -29.71
N LEU A 15 37.55 28.24 -29.14
CA LEU A 15 36.24 28.44 -28.52
C LEU A 15 35.10 28.29 -29.53
N LYS A 16 35.27 28.85 -30.75
CA LYS A 16 34.31 28.66 -31.85
C LYS A 16 34.21 27.19 -32.27
N SER A 17 35.33 26.47 -32.38
CA SER A 17 35.30 25.05 -32.79
C SER A 17 34.64 24.16 -31.73
N VAL A 18 34.87 24.44 -30.45
CA VAL A 18 34.22 23.75 -29.32
C VAL A 18 32.72 24.06 -29.30
N ALA A 19 32.32 25.31 -29.58
CA ALA A 19 30.92 25.70 -29.67
C ALA A 19 30.18 25.06 -30.87
N THR A 20 30.90 24.67 -31.92
CA THR A 20 30.32 24.01 -33.11
C THR A 20 30.49 22.49 -33.13
N ALA A 21 31.18 21.91 -32.15
CA ALA A 21 31.43 20.47 -32.11
C ALA A 21 30.17 19.75 -31.63
N GLN A 22 29.63 18.86 -32.47
CA GLN A 22 28.53 17.98 -32.09
C GLN A 22 28.85 17.23 -30.79
N THR A 23 27.97 17.35 -29.81
CA THR A 23 28.10 16.70 -28.51
C THR A 23 27.96 15.18 -28.62
N ASP A 24 28.45 14.44 -27.62
CA ASP A 24 28.28 12.99 -27.60
C ASP A 24 26.79 12.60 -27.52
N ALA A 25 25.97 13.41 -26.83
CA ALA A 25 24.53 13.20 -26.79
C ALA A 25 23.88 13.32 -28.18
N GLU A 26 24.23 14.35 -28.96
CA GLU A 26 23.74 14.53 -30.34
C GLU A 26 24.13 13.37 -31.27
N LYS A 27 25.34 12.81 -31.08
CA LYS A 27 25.85 11.73 -31.93
C LYS A 27 25.23 10.37 -31.64
N TYR A 28 24.91 10.11 -30.37
CA TYR A 28 24.57 8.77 -29.90
C TYR A 28 23.12 8.60 -29.46
N THR A 29 22.31 9.66 -29.52
CA THR A 29 20.90 9.59 -29.14
C THR A 29 20.01 10.12 -30.25
N THR A 30 18.87 9.46 -30.45
CA THR A 30 17.88 9.79 -31.49
C THR A 30 16.47 9.91 -30.93
N HIS A 31 16.22 9.34 -29.75
CA HIS A 31 14.91 9.30 -29.09
C HIS A 31 14.81 10.25 -27.90
N ILE A 32 15.88 11.00 -27.61
CA ILE A 32 16.03 11.87 -26.45
C ILE A 32 16.00 13.33 -26.92
N SER A 33 15.22 14.16 -26.25
CA SER A 33 15.11 15.59 -26.56
C SER A 33 16.38 16.36 -26.18
N GLU A 34 16.72 17.40 -26.94
CA GLU A 34 17.83 18.32 -26.65
C GLU A 34 17.79 18.88 -25.22
N LYS A 35 16.60 19.29 -24.74
CA LYS A 35 16.40 19.74 -23.35
C LYS A 35 16.90 18.70 -22.32
N ALA A 36 16.70 17.41 -22.59
CA ALA A 36 17.17 16.35 -21.71
C ALA A 36 18.69 16.22 -21.73
N TRP A 37 19.33 16.42 -22.89
CA TRP A 37 20.78 16.46 -22.99
C TRP A 37 21.35 17.56 -22.10
N ASP A 38 20.81 18.78 -22.21
CA ASP A 38 21.25 19.93 -21.44
C ASP A 38 21.14 19.66 -19.94
N MET A 39 19.98 19.18 -19.48
CA MET A 39 19.77 18.86 -18.06
C MET A 39 20.71 17.77 -17.56
N LEU A 40 20.97 16.74 -18.36
CA LEU A 40 21.87 15.65 -17.97
C LEU A 40 23.33 16.11 -17.94
N TYR A 41 23.76 16.93 -18.90
CA TYR A 41 25.09 17.53 -18.90
C TYR A 41 25.29 18.50 -17.74
N GLU A 42 24.32 19.37 -17.46
CA GLU A 42 24.36 20.30 -16.33
C GLU A 42 24.40 19.54 -15.00
N THR A 43 23.54 18.54 -14.84
CA THR A 43 23.52 17.71 -13.62
C THR A 43 24.84 16.95 -13.44
N ALA A 44 25.38 16.37 -14.50
CA ALA A 44 26.65 15.66 -14.46
C ALA A 44 27.82 16.61 -14.16
N ALA A 45 27.84 17.81 -14.76
CA ALA A 45 28.86 18.83 -14.52
C ALA A 45 28.87 19.29 -13.05
N ASN A 46 27.69 19.54 -12.47
CA ASN A 46 27.53 19.91 -11.07
C ASN A 46 28.07 18.84 -10.11
N LEU A 47 28.00 17.57 -10.49
CA LEU A 47 28.51 16.44 -9.71
C LEU A 47 29.96 16.05 -10.05
N GLY A 48 30.58 16.70 -11.05
CA GLY A 48 31.90 16.35 -11.57
C GLY A 48 31.94 14.96 -12.24
N GLN A 49 30.81 14.53 -12.78
CA GLN A 49 30.61 13.24 -13.43
C GLN A 49 30.81 13.35 -14.94
N LYS A 50 31.40 12.32 -15.55
CA LYS A 50 31.61 12.24 -17.00
C LYS A 50 30.67 11.20 -17.60
N LEU A 51 29.78 11.65 -18.48
CA LEU A 51 28.89 10.79 -19.25
C LEU A 51 29.63 10.28 -20.48
N THR A 52 29.79 8.97 -20.60
CA THR A 52 30.56 8.36 -21.69
C THR A 52 29.68 8.13 -22.92
N PRO A 53 30.28 8.02 -24.13
CA PRO A 53 29.56 7.60 -25.34
C PRO A 53 28.75 6.32 -25.18
N LYS A 54 29.29 5.33 -24.45
CA LYS A 54 28.60 4.06 -24.18
C LYS A 54 27.31 4.29 -23.38
N TRP A 55 27.39 5.14 -22.36
CA TRP A 55 26.26 5.47 -21.50
C TRP A 55 25.13 6.15 -22.28
N TRP A 56 25.45 7.06 -23.19
CA TRP A 56 24.45 7.72 -24.04
C TRP A 56 23.70 6.73 -24.95
N ARG A 57 24.41 5.75 -25.52
CA ARG A 57 23.79 4.68 -26.32
C ARG A 57 22.86 3.81 -25.47
N GLU A 58 23.27 3.46 -24.25
CA GLU A 58 22.45 2.68 -23.33
C GLU A 58 21.17 3.45 -22.95
N LEU A 59 21.30 4.75 -22.66
CA LEU A 59 20.15 5.60 -22.37
C LEU A 59 19.17 5.67 -23.55
N ASP A 60 19.67 5.90 -24.77
CA ASP A 60 18.82 5.98 -25.97
C ASP A 60 18.09 4.66 -26.23
N GLN A 61 18.79 3.54 -26.06
CA GLN A 61 18.20 2.21 -26.22
C GLN A 61 17.07 1.97 -25.21
N ILE A 62 17.25 2.31 -23.93
CA ILE A 62 16.22 2.13 -22.90
C ILE A 62 15.04 3.08 -23.19
N VAL A 63 15.29 4.35 -23.53
CA VAL A 63 14.23 5.31 -23.86
C VAL A 63 13.43 4.88 -25.10
N SER A 64 14.08 4.26 -26.08
CA SER A 64 13.39 3.72 -27.26
C SER A 64 12.38 2.62 -26.91
N THR A 65 12.63 1.87 -25.83
CA THR A 65 11.81 0.73 -25.35
C THR A 65 10.75 1.17 -24.34
N ASP A 66 11.17 1.83 -23.26
CA ASP A 66 10.33 2.09 -22.09
C ASP A 66 9.62 3.45 -22.11
N SER A 67 9.88 4.28 -23.13
CA SER A 67 9.31 5.62 -23.38
C SER A 67 9.58 6.70 -22.31
N GLU A 68 9.76 6.32 -21.04
CA GLU A 68 10.10 7.17 -19.92
C GLU A 68 11.06 6.47 -18.96
N VAL A 69 12.17 7.16 -18.66
CA VAL A 69 13.20 6.70 -17.75
C VAL A 69 13.56 7.82 -16.76
N VAL A 70 14.12 7.42 -15.63
CA VAL A 70 14.68 8.34 -14.66
C VAL A 70 16.18 8.04 -14.56
N VAL A 71 16.98 9.09 -14.73
CA VAL A 71 18.41 9.05 -14.51
C VAL A 71 18.72 9.57 -13.11
N CYS A 72 19.30 8.72 -12.27
CA CYS A 72 19.68 9.05 -10.91
C CYS A 72 21.20 9.15 -10.82
N MET A 73 21.70 10.31 -10.38
CA MET A 73 23.13 10.57 -10.24
C MET A 73 23.48 10.95 -8.81
N ARG A 74 24.60 10.44 -8.29
CA ARG A 74 25.16 10.86 -7.01
C ARG A 74 26.68 10.76 -7.01
N GLY A 75 27.33 11.86 -6.64
CA GLY A 75 28.79 11.96 -6.66
C GLY A 75 29.36 11.74 -8.06
N LYS A 76 30.61 11.27 -8.15
CA LYS A 76 31.36 11.23 -9.43
C LYS A 76 31.15 9.97 -10.27
N ARG A 77 30.59 8.90 -9.69
CA ARG A 77 30.53 7.56 -10.31
C ARG A 77 29.17 6.89 -10.24
N GLU A 78 28.28 7.31 -9.34
CA GLU A 78 26.98 6.65 -9.19
C GLU A 78 26.03 7.26 -10.22
N CYS A 79 25.74 6.50 -11.27
CA CYS A 79 24.79 6.86 -12.31
C CYS A 79 23.96 5.66 -12.66
N GLU A 80 22.65 5.75 -12.42
CA GLU A 80 21.72 4.67 -12.70
C GLU A 80 20.63 5.19 -13.64
N ILE A 81 20.30 4.39 -14.65
CA ILE A 81 19.17 4.62 -15.55
C ILE A 81 18.11 3.61 -15.16
N ILE A 82 16.93 4.09 -14.77
CA ILE A 82 15.86 3.23 -14.29
C ILE A 82 14.56 3.55 -15.01
N SER A 83 13.91 2.52 -15.55
CA SER A 83 12.63 2.64 -16.24
C SER A 83 11.52 3.07 -15.27
N VAL A 84 10.65 3.99 -15.70
CA VAL A 84 9.60 4.52 -14.82
C VAL A 84 8.51 3.48 -14.59
N THR A 85 8.18 3.23 -13.33
CA THR A 85 7.03 2.39 -12.95
C THR A 85 5.95 3.23 -12.26
N TYR A 86 4.73 3.16 -12.78
CA TYR A 86 3.57 3.91 -12.27
C TYR A 86 2.92 3.24 -11.05
N GLN A 87 3.67 3.15 -9.94
CA GLN A 87 3.22 2.50 -8.72
C GLN A 87 3.66 3.25 -7.45
N ALA A 88 2.88 3.11 -6.37
CA ALA A 88 3.11 3.84 -5.12
C ALA A 88 4.43 3.47 -4.42
N TYR A 89 4.86 2.21 -4.47
CA TYR A 89 6.16 1.83 -3.89
C TYR A 89 7.31 2.44 -4.68
N TRP A 90 7.17 2.55 -6.02
CA TRP A 90 8.17 3.16 -6.87
C TRP A 90 8.32 4.66 -6.57
N ALA A 91 7.19 5.36 -6.44
CA ALA A 91 7.17 6.76 -6.01
C ALA A 91 7.82 6.95 -4.63
N ARG A 92 7.61 6.02 -3.68
CA ARG A 92 8.29 6.07 -2.37
C ARG A 92 9.80 5.87 -2.49
N HIS A 93 10.23 4.91 -3.31
CA HIS A 93 11.66 4.67 -3.55
C HIS A 93 12.34 5.89 -4.15
N LEU A 94 11.75 6.49 -5.18
CA LEU A 94 12.28 7.70 -5.83
C LEU A 94 12.34 8.90 -4.87
N GLY A 95 11.35 9.02 -3.97
CA GLY A 95 11.38 10.01 -2.90
C GLY A 95 12.50 9.77 -1.87
N GLN A 96 12.83 8.50 -1.57
CA GLN A 96 13.96 8.17 -0.69
C GLN A 96 15.30 8.45 -1.35
N MET A 97 15.44 8.22 -2.65
CA MET A 97 16.63 8.63 -3.40
C MET A 97 16.83 10.15 -3.34
N LEU A 98 15.76 10.92 -3.56
CA LEU A 98 15.82 12.37 -3.46
C LEU A 98 16.23 12.85 -2.05
N LYS A 99 15.74 12.20 -0.98
CA LYS A 99 16.18 12.47 0.41
C LYS A 99 17.64 12.12 0.66
N SER A 100 18.12 11.08 -0.01
CA SER A 100 19.48 10.56 0.13
C SER A 100 20.52 11.37 -0.66
N GLY A 101 20.09 12.48 -1.29
CA GLY A 101 20.97 13.41 -2.02
C GLY A 101 21.22 13.02 -3.48
N TYR A 102 20.42 12.13 -4.07
CA TYR A 102 20.50 11.87 -5.50
C TYR A 102 19.94 13.05 -6.30
N SER A 103 20.66 13.43 -7.35
CA SER A 103 20.13 14.31 -8.40
C SER A 103 19.40 13.46 -9.42
N ILE A 104 18.13 13.75 -9.65
CA ILE A 104 17.24 12.89 -10.42
C ILE A 104 16.71 13.66 -11.62
N VAL A 105 16.90 13.13 -12.82
CA VAL A 105 16.38 13.69 -14.08
C VAL A 105 15.40 12.71 -14.70
N TRP A 106 14.14 13.14 -14.85
CA TRP A 106 13.14 12.40 -15.61
C TRP A 106 13.33 12.71 -17.10
N VAL A 107 13.56 11.67 -17.89
CA VAL A 107 13.70 11.74 -19.34
C VAL A 107 12.54 10.98 -19.97
N GLY A 108 11.74 11.66 -20.79
CA GLY A 108 10.62 11.04 -21.49
C GLY A 108 10.38 11.71 -22.84
N LYS A 109 9.76 10.97 -23.78
CA LYS A 109 9.50 11.44 -25.16
C LYS A 109 8.84 12.83 -25.23
N PRO A 110 7.71 13.10 -24.55
CA PRO A 110 7.07 14.41 -24.62
C PRO A 110 7.58 15.41 -23.56
N PHE A 111 8.28 14.93 -22.53
CA PHE A 111 8.58 15.75 -21.36
C PHE A 111 9.82 15.25 -20.62
N SER A 112 10.76 16.17 -20.44
CA SER A 112 11.93 15.97 -19.59
C SER A 112 11.99 17.06 -18.52
N THR A 113 12.30 16.67 -17.29
CA THR A 113 12.39 17.57 -16.13
C THR A 113 13.34 17.05 -15.07
N GLN A 114 14.00 17.95 -14.36
CA GLN A 114 14.70 17.61 -13.14
C GLN A 114 13.69 17.42 -12.00
N VAL A 115 13.83 16.35 -11.22
CA VAL A 115 13.00 16.04 -10.05
C VAL A 115 13.61 16.71 -8.83
N ASN A 116 12.83 17.55 -8.15
CA ASN A 116 13.22 18.27 -6.94
C ASN A 116 12.08 18.30 -5.92
N TRP A 117 12.32 18.84 -4.73
CA TRP A 117 11.29 18.91 -3.69
C TRP A 117 10.11 19.83 -4.05
N ASP A 118 10.35 20.85 -4.87
CA ASP A 118 9.32 21.81 -5.29
C ASP A 118 8.29 21.17 -6.23
N ASN A 119 8.75 20.33 -7.15
CA ASN A 119 7.88 19.61 -8.08
C ASN A 119 7.52 18.18 -7.63
N TRP A 120 8.05 17.73 -6.48
CA TRP A 120 7.85 16.39 -5.95
C TRP A 120 6.38 16.00 -5.83
N LYS A 121 5.53 16.89 -5.33
CA LYS A 121 4.10 16.61 -5.16
C LYS A 121 3.42 16.26 -6.48
N ARG A 122 3.77 16.95 -7.57
CA ARG A 122 3.25 16.70 -8.92
C ARG A 122 3.77 15.37 -9.49
N ILE A 123 5.05 15.09 -9.28
CA ILE A 123 5.70 13.85 -9.71
C ILE A 123 5.11 12.65 -8.99
N TYR A 124 4.96 12.74 -7.66
CA TYR A 124 4.33 11.71 -6.85
C TYR A 124 2.89 11.47 -7.30
N ALA A 125 2.11 12.54 -7.54
CA ALA A 125 0.76 12.42 -8.08
C ALA A 125 0.76 11.73 -9.45
N LYS A 126 1.69 12.06 -10.36
CA LYS A 126 1.82 11.40 -11.68
C LYS A 126 2.15 9.91 -11.54
N LEU A 127 3.09 9.54 -10.68
CA LEU A 127 3.54 8.15 -10.49
C LEU A 127 2.50 7.28 -9.77
N THR A 128 1.68 7.89 -8.90
CA THR A 128 0.63 7.21 -8.13
C THR A 128 -0.76 7.39 -8.72
N ALA A 129 -0.88 8.16 -9.81
CA ALA A 129 -2.10 8.28 -10.56
C ALA A 129 -2.51 6.86 -10.94
N LYS A 130 -3.68 6.45 -10.47
CA LYS A 130 -4.27 5.21 -10.95
C LYS A 130 -4.39 5.38 -12.46
N PRO A 131 -3.93 4.43 -13.28
CA PRO A 131 -4.26 4.47 -14.70
C PRO A 131 -5.78 4.63 -14.77
N GLU A 132 -6.25 5.60 -15.55
CA GLU A 132 -7.67 5.76 -15.85
C GLU A 132 -8.22 4.38 -16.24
N THR A 133 -9.07 3.83 -15.36
CA THR A 133 -10.02 2.74 -15.62
C THR A 133 -9.70 1.88 -16.84
N GLN A 134 -8.77 0.93 -16.70
CA GLN A 134 -8.75 -0.25 -17.57
C GLN A 134 -8.70 -1.47 -16.67
N GLN A 135 -9.79 -2.24 -16.73
CA GLN A 135 -10.13 -3.41 -15.92
C GLN A 135 -10.53 -3.09 -14.47
N TYR A 136 -11.77 -2.62 -14.28
CA TYR A 136 -12.58 -3.33 -13.29
C TYR A 136 -12.62 -4.80 -13.74
N ASP A 137 -12.49 -5.74 -12.80
CA ASP A 137 -13.01 -7.10 -13.04
C ASP A 137 -14.39 -6.94 -13.68
N PRO A 138 -14.73 -7.70 -14.75
CA PRO A 138 -16.05 -7.62 -15.35
C PRO A 138 -17.07 -7.68 -14.21
N GLU A 139 -18.00 -6.72 -14.18
CA GLU A 139 -18.96 -6.65 -13.08
C GLU A 139 -19.60 -8.02 -12.91
N MET A 140 -19.33 -8.65 -11.76
CA MET A 140 -19.79 -10.00 -11.44
C MET A 140 -21.26 -10.13 -11.84
N THR A 141 -21.54 -11.08 -12.73
CA THR A 141 -22.85 -11.22 -13.36
C THR A 141 -23.92 -11.47 -12.29
N SER A 142 -25.18 -11.16 -12.60
CA SER A 142 -26.29 -11.38 -11.66
C SER A 142 -26.38 -12.84 -11.20
N ALA A 143 -25.96 -13.79 -12.06
CA ALA A 143 -25.86 -15.22 -11.78
C ALA A 143 -24.78 -15.53 -10.73
N GLU A 144 -23.55 -15.06 -10.93
CA GLU A 144 -22.44 -15.25 -9.98
C GLU A 144 -22.73 -14.58 -8.62
N LYS A 145 -23.36 -13.41 -8.62
CA LYS A 145 -23.84 -12.75 -7.41
C LYS A 145 -24.89 -13.58 -6.66
N ARG A 146 -25.76 -14.30 -7.39
CA ARG A 146 -26.77 -15.17 -6.80
C ARG A 146 -26.13 -16.43 -6.21
N GLU A 147 -25.22 -17.05 -6.93
CA GLU A 147 -24.48 -18.23 -6.46
C GLU A 147 -23.67 -17.92 -5.20
N MET A 148 -22.99 -16.77 -5.15
CA MET A 148 -22.24 -16.35 -3.96
C MET A 148 -23.16 -16.08 -2.75
N ARG A 149 -24.38 -15.55 -2.98
CA ARG A 149 -25.38 -15.37 -1.90
C ARG A 149 -25.89 -16.71 -1.38
N GLU A 150 -26.16 -17.67 -2.27
CA GLU A 150 -26.60 -19.01 -1.91
C GLU A 150 -25.50 -19.76 -1.14
N ALA A 151 -24.25 -19.69 -1.59
CA ALA A 151 -23.09 -20.25 -0.88
C ALA A 151 -22.92 -19.65 0.52
N ARG A 152 -23.09 -18.32 0.68
CA ARG A 152 -23.06 -17.66 2.00
C ARG A 152 -24.20 -18.13 2.90
N ARG A 153 -25.39 -18.34 2.35
CA ARG A 153 -26.56 -18.85 3.09
C ARG A 153 -26.34 -20.28 3.57
N LEU A 154 -25.83 -21.16 2.70
CA LEU A 154 -25.46 -22.54 3.03
C LEU A 154 -24.38 -22.60 4.12
N LYS A 155 -23.33 -21.78 3.99
CA LYS A 155 -22.26 -21.69 5.01
C LYS A 155 -22.79 -21.22 6.36
N LYS A 156 -23.72 -20.25 6.37
CA LYS A 156 -24.38 -19.80 7.60
C LYS A 156 -25.20 -20.92 8.23
N GLN A 157 -26.02 -21.63 7.46
CA GLN A 157 -26.82 -22.75 7.95
C GLN A 157 -25.95 -23.89 8.51
N PHE A 158 -24.82 -24.17 7.88
CA PHE A 158 -23.86 -25.15 8.38
C PHE A 158 -23.24 -24.71 9.71
N ASN A 159 -22.80 -23.44 9.82
CA ASN A 159 -22.25 -22.90 11.05
C ASN A 159 -23.27 -22.86 12.19
N ASP A 160 -24.51 -22.45 11.90
CA ASP A 160 -25.60 -22.43 12.89
C ASP A 160 -25.89 -23.84 13.41
N GLY A 161 -25.90 -24.86 12.54
CA GLY A 161 -26.02 -26.26 12.94
C GLY A 161 -24.85 -26.77 13.77
N ALA A 162 -23.62 -26.38 13.40
CA ALA A 162 -22.42 -26.74 14.14
C ALA A 162 -22.39 -26.11 15.55
N ASP A 163 -22.88 -24.88 15.71
CA ASP A 163 -22.96 -24.21 17.00
C ASP A 163 -23.96 -24.87 17.96
N VAL A 164 -25.08 -25.41 17.44
CA VAL A 164 -26.02 -26.21 18.25
C VAL A 164 -25.34 -27.49 18.78
N ILE A 165 -24.53 -28.15 17.94
CA ILE A 165 -23.78 -29.35 18.34
C ILE A 165 -22.70 -29.00 19.37
N ARG A 166 -21.97 -27.90 19.19
CA ARG A 166 -20.97 -27.42 20.16
C ARG A 166 -21.59 -27.10 21.52
N ARG A 167 -22.73 -26.40 21.54
CA ARG A 167 -23.47 -26.10 22.78
C ARG A 167 -23.97 -27.34 23.51
N ARG A 168 -24.37 -28.38 22.77
CA ARG A 168 -24.74 -29.68 23.39
C ARG A 168 -23.52 -30.38 23.99
N LYS A 169 -22.37 -30.36 23.33
CA LYS A 169 -21.13 -30.94 23.88
C LYS A 169 -20.63 -30.22 25.14
N SER A 170 -20.83 -28.90 25.25
CA SER A 170 -20.46 -28.14 26.46
C SER A 170 -21.40 -28.33 27.66
N MET A 171 -22.55 -29.01 27.48
CA MET A 171 -23.50 -29.32 28.57
C MET A 171 -23.35 -30.74 29.11
N VAL A 172 -22.48 -31.57 28.53
CA VAL A 172 -22.17 -32.90 29.06
C VAL A 172 -20.99 -32.73 30.03
N PRO A 173 -21.17 -32.98 31.34
CA PRO A 173 -20.06 -32.91 32.30
C PRO A 173 -18.97 -33.88 31.85
N THR A 174 -17.77 -33.36 31.62
CA THR A 174 -16.65 -34.17 31.10
C THR A 174 -15.94 -34.95 32.20
N THR A 175 -16.24 -34.69 33.47
CA THR A 175 -15.63 -35.36 34.62
C THR A 175 -16.67 -35.76 35.68
N ASN A 176 -16.36 -36.80 36.45
CA ASN A 176 -17.24 -37.31 37.52
C ASN A 176 -17.47 -36.27 38.64
N GLU A 177 -16.52 -35.37 38.88
CA GLU A 177 -16.64 -34.30 39.89
C GLU A 177 -17.63 -33.21 39.47
N GLU A 178 -17.64 -32.81 38.19
CA GLU A 178 -18.62 -31.83 37.68
C GLU A 178 -20.05 -32.38 37.69
N ALA A 179 -20.20 -33.68 37.39
CA ALA A 179 -21.49 -34.37 37.50
C ALA A 179 -21.97 -34.45 38.96
N ALA A 180 -21.08 -34.73 39.91
CA ALA A 180 -21.41 -34.74 41.33
C ALA A 180 -21.82 -33.34 41.83
N ASN A 181 -21.09 -32.29 41.47
CA ASN A 181 -21.41 -30.91 41.86
C ASN A 181 -22.74 -30.43 41.27
N GLN A 182 -23.08 -30.81 40.04
CA GLN A 182 -24.41 -30.53 39.46
C GLN A 182 -25.53 -31.33 40.13
N ALA A 183 -25.28 -32.57 40.55
CA ALA A 183 -26.26 -33.34 41.32
C ALA A 183 -26.53 -32.71 42.69
N TYR A 184 -25.50 -32.20 43.37
CA TYR A 184 -25.63 -31.50 44.65
C TYR A 184 -26.40 -30.18 44.53
N SER A 185 -26.21 -29.41 43.46
CA SER A 185 -26.96 -28.16 43.26
C SER A 185 -28.45 -28.42 42.99
N VAL A 186 -28.78 -29.43 42.19
CA VAL A 186 -30.16 -29.82 41.91
C VAL A 186 -30.86 -30.39 43.16
N ALA A 187 -30.14 -31.13 44.01
CA ALA A 187 -30.68 -31.63 45.28
C ALA A 187 -31.00 -30.47 46.24
N ARG A 188 -30.11 -29.49 46.35
CA ARG A 188 -30.30 -28.30 47.17
C ARG A 188 -31.51 -27.47 46.72
N ASP A 189 -31.68 -27.27 45.42
CA ASP A 189 -32.84 -26.55 44.87
C ASP A 189 -34.16 -27.28 45.13
N ARG A 190 -34.16 -28.62 45.13
CA ARG A 190 -35.35 -29.41 45.51
C ARG A 190 -35.68 -29.27 46.99
N GLU A 191 -34.68 -29.24 47.86
CA GLU A 191 -34.89 -29.01 49.29
C GLU A 191 -35.45 -27.62 49.57
N PHE A 192 -34.95 -26.58 48.90
CA PHE A 192 -35.49 -25.23 49.00
C PHE A 192 -36.95 -25.15 48.54
N ARG A 193 -37.32 -25.83 47.45
CA ARG A 193 -38.71 -25.88 46.99
C ARG A 193 -39.61 -26.64 47.96
N ALA A 194 -39.16 -27.78 48.48
CA ALA A 194 -39.91 -28.53 49.47
C ALA A 194 -40.10 -27.77 50.79
N ALA A 195 -39.10 -26.97 51.20
CA ALA A 195 -39.22 -26.08 52.35
C ALA A 195 -40.25 -24.96 52.11
N ALA A 196 -40.21 -24.32 50.93
CA ALA A 196 -41.19 -23.29 50.56
C ALA A 196 -42.63 -23.83 50.48
N GLU A 197 -42.82 -25.06 49.99
CA GLU A 197 -44.13 -25.73 49.99
C GLU A 197 -44.64 -26.02 51.40
N ARG A 198 -43.75 -26.42 52.32
CA ARG A 198 -44.10 -26.61 53.75
C ARG A 198 -44.51 -25.29 54.41
N ASP A 199 -43.78 -24.22 54.16
CA ASP A 199 -44.11 -22.90 54.72
C ASP A 199 -45.45 -22.37 54.19
N MET A 200 -45.76 -22.59 52.90
CA MET A 200 -47.08 -22.29 52.34
C MET A 200 -48.19 -23.12 52.98
N ALA A 201 -47.96 -24.41 53.25
CA ALA A 201 -48.94 -25.27 53.91
C ALA A 201 -49.21 -24.81 55.35
N ILE A 202 -48.18 -24.40 56.09
CA ILE A 202 -48.31 -23.85 57.45
C ILE A 202 -49.04 -22.50 57.43
N SER A 203 -48.74 -21.62 56.48
CA SER A 203 -49.46 -20.35 56.34
C SER A 203 -50.95 -20.57 56.05
N GLY A 204 -51.29 -21.60 55.25
CA GLY A 204 -52.67 -21.96 54.95
C GLY A 204 -53.44 -22.48 56.17
N THR A 205 -52.80 -23.31 57.01
CA THR A 205 -53.43 -23.84 58.23
C THR A 205 -53.63 -22.76 59.29
N VAL A 206 -52.68 -21.84 59.46
CA VAL A 206 -52.82 -20.68 60.36
C VAL A 206 -53.95 -19.76 59.93
N ALA A 207 -54.08 -19.49 58.63
CA ALA A 207 -55.19 -18.69 58.09
C ALA A 207 -56.57 -19.33 58.33
N LEU A 208 -56.63 -20.67 58.29
CA LEU A 208 -57.86 -21.43 58.53
C LEU A 208 -58.22 -21.46 60.03
N ALA A 209 -57.22 -21.61 60.90
CA ALA A 209 -57.40 -21.53 62.35
C ALA A 209 -57.89 -20.14 62.80
N ASN A 210 -57.34 -19.06 62.24
CA ASN A 210 -57.79 -17.70 62.53
C ASN A 210 -59.23 -17.42 62.09
N LYS A 211 -59.68 -18.02 60.98
CA LYS A 211 -61.09 -17.94 60.54
C LYS A 211 -62.04 -18.65 61.50
N ILE A 212 -61.64 -19.80 62.03
CA ILE A 212 -62.45 -20.56 63.01
C ILE A 212 -62.53 -19.78 64.33
N PHE A 213 -61.43 -19.19 64.79
CA PHE A 213 -61.42 -18.37 66.01
C PHE A 213 -62.25 -17.08 65.90
N ALA A 214 -62.37 -16.50 64.70
CA ALA A 214 -63.19 -15.30 64.47
C ALA A 214 -64.71 -15.59 64.35
N MET A 215 -65.12 -16.87 64.36
CA MET A 215 -66.52 -17.30 64.29
C MET A 215 -67.10 -17.76 65.65
N VAL A 216 -66.30 -17.72 66.72
CA VAL A 216 -66.70 -17.96 68.13
C VAL A 216 -66.82 -16.62 68.83
#